data_AF-A0A494Z773-F1
#
_entry.id   AF-A0A494Z773-F1
#
_cell.length_a   1.000
_cell.length_b   1.000
_cell.length_c   1.000
_cell.angle_alpha   90.00
_cell.angle_beta   90.00
_cell.angle_gamma   90.00
#
_symmetry.space_group_name_H-M   'P 1'
#
loop_
_entity.id
_entity.type
_entity.pdbx_description
1 polymer ?
#
loop_
_entity_poly.entity_id
_entity_poly.type
_entity_poly.pdbx_seq_one_letter_code
_entity_poly.pdbx_strand_id
1 'polypeptide(L)' 'MKQNPQKIAGRPKKFVSKEEMIENTLDNMREAEISMEFAGEEELENLQEKNERRKHQIQRMKNEPLT' A
#
# COMPACT_ATOMS: atom_id res chain seq x y z
N MET A 1 10.78 -22.40 9.68
CA MET A 1 10.36 -21.83 8.38
C MET A 1 8.84 -21.78 8.37
N LYS A 2 8.23 -20.63 8.67
CA LYS A 2 6.77 -20.49 8.75
C LYS A 2 6.19 -20.33 7.33
N GLN A 3 5.09 -21.03 7.08
CA GLN A 3 4.52 -21.34 5.77
C GLN A 3 4.20 -20.09 4.93
N ASN A 4 4.49 -20.19 3.63
CA ASN A 4 3.93 -19.33 2.58
C ASN A 4 2.40 -19.46 2.62
N PRO A 5 1.61 -18.37 2.79
CA PRO A 5 0.17 -18.49 2.94
C PRO A 5 -0.43 -19.12 1.69
N GLN A 6 -0.99 -20.32 1.83
CA GLN A 6 -1.70 -21.02 0.78
C GLN A 6 -2.90 -20.18 0.35
N LYS A 7 -3.04 -19.94 -0.95
CA LYS A 7 -4.23 -19.30 -1.52
C LYS A 7 -5.45 -20.15 -1.15
N ILE A 8 -6.28 -19.65 -0.25
CA ILE A 8 -7.51 -20.31 0.19
C ILE A 8 -8.48 -20.35 -1.00
N ALA A 9 -8.69 -21.53 -1.58
CA ALA A 9 -9.67 -21.73 -2.64
C ALA A 9 -11.07 -21.42 -2.08
N GLY A 10 -11.79 -20.48 -2.72
CA GLY A 10 -13.16 -20.13 -2.35
C GLY A 10 -13.36 -18.75 -1.71
N ARG A 11 -12.29 -17.98 -1.40
CA ARG A 11 -12.47 -16.56 -1.04
C ARG A 11 -12.85 -15.77 -2.29
N PRO A 12 -14.04 -15.17 -2.40
CA PRO A 12 -14.34 -14.30 -3.52
C PRO A 12 -13.30 -13.18 -3.53
N LYS A 13 -12.67 -12.93 -4.68
CA LYS A 13 -11.88 -11.70 -4.86
C LYS A 13 -12.86 -10.56 -4.61
N LYS A 14 -12.78 -9.90 -3.45
CA LYS A 14 -13.53 -8.67 -3.20
C LYS A 14 -13.02 -7.68 -4.24
N PHE A 15 -13.87 -7.34 -5.22
CA PHE A 15 -13.54 -6.32 -6.19
C PHE A 15 -13.57 -5.00 -5.44
N VAL A 16 -12.40 -4.37 -5.31
CA VAL A 16 -12.26 -3.03 -4.70
C VAL A 16 -12.30 -2.01 -5.82
N SER A 17 -13.01 -0.91 -5.59
CA SER A 17 -13.06 0.18 -6.57
C SER A 17 -11.68 0.84 -6.67
N LYS A 18 -11.47 1.59 -7.75
CA LYS A 18 -10.25 2.37 -7.93
C LYS A 18 -10.10 3.42 -6.84
N GLU A 19 -11.21 4.04 -6.45
CA GLU A 19 -11.31 5.00 -5.37
C GLU A 19 -10.92 4.35 -4.04
N GLU A 20 -11.47 3.17 -3.72
CA GLU A 20 -11.13 2.39 -2.52
C GLU A 20 -9.64 1.98 -2.52
N MET A 21 -9.05 1.64 -3.68
CA MET A 21 -7.62 1.37 -3.77
C MET A 21 -6.75 2.61 -3.48
N ILE A 22 -7.15 3.78 -3.98
CA ILE A 22 -6.46 5.05 -3.71
C ILE A 22 -6.56 5.39 -2.22
N GLU A 23 -7.75 5.30 -1.63
CA GLU A 23 -7.99 5.56 -0.20
C GLU A 23 -7.16 4.63 0.68
N ASN A 24 -7.21 3.32 0.43
CA ASN A 24 -6.39 2.35 1.14
C ASN A 24 -4.89 2.67 1.02
N THR A 25 -4.44 3.14 -0.14
CA THR A 25 -3.02 3.49 -0.32
C THR A 25 -2.65 4.75 0.47
N LEU A 26 -3.54 5.73 0.55
CA LEU A 26 -3.35 6.95 1.35
C LEU A 26 -3.34 6.63 2.85
N ASP A 27 -4.23 5.77 3.34
CA ASP A 27 -4.26 5.36 4.73
C ASP A 27 -2.98 4.60 5.11
N ASN A 28 -2.51 3.69 4.24
CA ASN A 28 -1.23 3.01 4.40
C ASN A 28 -0.03 3.98 4.42
N MET A 29 -0.10 5.12 3.73
CA MET A 29 0.93 6.16 3.80
C MET A 29 0.88 6.89 5.14
N ARG A 30 -0.30 7.28 5.60
CA ARG A 30 -0.50 7.96 6.89
C ARG A 30 -0.03 7.10 8.06
N GLU A 31 -0.38 5.81 8.07
CA GLU A 31 0.10 4.88 9.11
C GLU A 31 1.62 4.71 9.08
N ALA A 32 2.21 4.68 7.87
CA ALA A 32 3.66 4.64 7.72
C ALA A 32 4.32 5.94 8.23
N GLU A 33 3.75 7.11 7.96
CA GLU A 33 4.24 8.40 8.47
C GLU A 33 4.22 8.46 10.00
N ILE A 34 3.17 7.93 10.65
CA ILE A 34 3.13 7.81 12.12
C ILE A 34 4.21 6.85 12.61
N SER A 35 4.44 5.75 11.89
CA SER A 35 5.46 4.75 12.26
C SER A 35 6.89 5.30 12.14
N MET A 36 7.13 6.27 11.24
CA MET A 36 8.45 6.92 11.09
C MET A 36 8.91 7.62 12.37
N GLU A 37 8.00 8.10 13.22
CA GLU A 37 8.37 8.77 14.48
C GLU A 37 9.12 7.85 15.46
N PHE A 38 8.89 6.53 15.34
CA PHE A 38 9.46 5.51 16.22
C PHE A 38 10.46 4.59 15.51
N ALA A 39 10.67 4.78 14.21
CA ALA A 39 11.52 3.95 13.38
C ALA A 39 13.01 4.21 13.62
N GLY A 40 13.81 3.15 13.55
CA GLY A 40 15.28 3.29 13.44
C GLY A 40 15.69 3.80 12.05
N GLU A 41 16.96 4.19 11.88
CA GLU A 41 17.47 4.83 10.65
C GLU A 41 17.18 4.04 9.36
N GLU A 42 17.48 2.74 9.35
CA GLU A 42 17.23 1.86 8.19
C GLU A 42 15.72 1.72 7.90
N GLU A 43 14.90 1.57 8.93
CA GLU A 43 13.45 1.44 8.77
C GLU A 43 12.83 2.75 8.29
N LEU A 44 13.32 3.88 8.77
CA LEU A 44 12.90 5.22 8.35
C LEU A 44 13.14 5.43 6.86
N GLU A 45 14.35 5.13 6.37
CA GLU A 45 14.70 5.22 4.94
C GLU A 45 13.76 4.33 4.09
N ASN A 46 13.57 3.09 4.52
CA ASN A 46 12.67 2.15 3.84
C ASN A 46 11.22 2.64 3.79
N LEU A 47 10.70 3.21 4.89
CA LEU A 47 9.36 3.78 4.96
C LEU A 47 9.22 5.00 4.04
N GLN A 48 10.25 5.85 3.98
CA GLN A 48 10.27 7.05 3.12
C GLN A 48 10.22 6.66 1.65
N GLU A 49 11.11 5.78 1.21
CA GLU A 49 11.10 5.29 -0.17
C GLU A 49 9.78 4.60 -0.54
N LYS A 50 9.21 3.83 0.40
CA LYS A 50 7.93 3.15 0.17
C LYS A 50 6.80 4.17 -0.01
N ASN A 51 6.78 5.24 0.78
CA ASN A 51 5.80 6.32 0.63
C ASN A 51 5.98 7.08 -0.68
N GLU A 52 7.21 7.34 -1.14
CA GLU A 52 7.44 7.94 -2.46
C GLU A 52 6.90 7.06 -3.60
N ARG A 53 7.15 5.74 -3.55
CA ARG A 53 6.57 4.79 -4.53
C ARG A 53 5.04 4.80 -4.52
N ARG A 54 4.41 4.87 -3.35
CA ARG A 54 2.94 4.97 -3.20
C ARG A 54 2.39 6.26 -3.81
N LYS A 55 3.08 7.41 -3.65
CA LYS A 55 2.70 8.67 -4.31
C LYS A 55 2.65 8.52 -5.82
N HIS A 56 3.68 7.92 -6.43
CA HIS A 56 3.69 7.64 -7.87
C HIS A 56 2.56 6.69 -8.29
N GLN A 57 2.28 5.66 -7.50
CA GLN A 57 1.19 4.73 -7.77
C GLN A 57 -0.18 5.42 -7.75
N ILE A 58 -0.43 6.27 -6.75
CA ILE A 58 -1.67 7.04 -6.65
C ILE A 58 -1.82 7.98 -7.85
N GLN A 59 -0.74 8.66 -8.26
CA GLN A 59 -0.77 9.54 -9.43
C GLN A 59 -1.11 8.77 -10.72
N ARG A 60 -0.51 7.58 -10.93
CA ARG A 60 -0.85 6.72 -12.05
C ARG A 60 -2.31 6.29 -12.01
N MET A 61 -2.77 5.81 -10.85
CA MET A 61 -4.18 5.46 -10.68
C MET A 61 -5.06 6.66 -11.02
N LYS A 62 -4.83 7.85 -10.46
CA LYS A 62 -5.65 9.05 -10.76
C LYS A 62 -5.68 9.41 -12.24
N ASN A 63 -4.55 9.28 -12.95
CA ASN A 63 -4.44 9.71 -14.35
C ASN A 63 -4.88 8.63 -15.37
N GLU A 64 -4.88 7.36 -15.01
CA GLU A 64 -5.29 6.28 -15.92
C GLU A 64 -6.82 6.11 -15.91
N PRO A 65 -7.51 6.25 -17.06
CA PRO A 65 -8.93 5.91 -17.14
C PRO A 65 -9.13 4.40 -16.92
N LEU A 66 -10.24 4.02 -16.30
CA LEU A 66 -10.66 2.62 -16.21
C LEU A 66 -11.11 2.18 -17.62
N THR A 67 -10.18 1.63 -18.40
CA THR A 67 -10.46 1.05 -19.73
C THR A 67 -10.77 -0.43 -19.63
#